data_AF-A0A966WW38-F1
#
_entry.id   AF-A0A966WW38-F1
#
_cell.length_a   1.000
_cell.length_b   1.000
_cell.length_c   1.000
_cell.angle_alpha   90.00
_cell.angle_beta   90.00
_cell.angle_gamma   90.00
#
_symmetry.space_group_name_H-M   'P 1'
#
loop_
_entity.id
_entity.type
_entity.pdbx_description
1 polymer ?
#
loop_
_entity_poly.entity_id
_entity_poly.type
_entity_poly.pdbx_seq_one_letter_code
_entity_poly.pdbx_strand_id
1 'polypeptide(L)'
;MLLIDTNVISEARKGERADAGVLAFWDAACRDQTPLFLASVTIGELRRGVEFWGRLRVPNPHNAIDKQIAAIALLHDLTVVTRNSDDFVDCGVRLLNPFQGVAR
;
A
#
# COMPACT_ATOMS: atom_id res chain seq x y z
N MET A 1 -13.94 3.08 2.45
CA MET A 1 -12.77 3.86 2.93
C MET A 1 -11.52 3.06 2.57
N LEU A 2 -10.45 3.72 2.13
CA LEU A 2 -9.26 3.05 1.58
C LEU A 2 -8.01 3.32 2.43
N LEU A 3 -7.23 2.28 2.71
CA LEU A 3 -5.91 2.37 3.35
C LEU A 3 -4.83 2.28 2.27
N ILE A 4 -4.10 3.37 2.05
CA ILE A 4 -3.13 3.48 0.96
C ILE A 4 -1.75 3.06 1.43
N ASP A 5 -1.14 2.12 0.70
CA ASP A 5 0.24 1.73 0.91
C ASP A 5 1.22 2.76 0.29
N THR A 6 2.42 2.82 0.85
CA THR A 6 3.51 3.71 0.44
C THR A 6 3.92 3.55 -1.03
N ASN A 7 3.78 2.35 -1.61
CA ASN A 7 4.12 2.11 -3.02
C ASN A 7 3.18 2.85 -4.00
N VAL A 8 1.89 3.01 -3.65
CA VAL A 8 0.90 3.72 -4.46
C VAL A 8 1.17 5.22 -4.44
N ILE A 9 1.51 5.75 -3.27
CA ILE A 9 1.89 7.17 -3.11
C ILE A 9 3.20 7.45 -3.87
N SER A 10 4.20 6.58 -3.73
CA SER A 10 5.50 6.74 -4.36
C SER A 10 5.42 6.66 -5.88
N GLU A 11 4.52 5.85 -6.42
CA GLU A 11 4.25 5.79 -7.85
C GLU A 11 3.63 7.10 -8.37
N ALA A 12 2.60 7.62 -7.70
CA ALA A 12 1.93 8.85 -8.12
C ALA A 12 2.88 10.05 -8.22
N ARG A 13 3.93 10.09 -7.38
CA ARG A 13 4.99 11.12 -7.41
C ARG A 13 5.81 11.15 -8.70
N LYS A 14 5.71 10.12 -9.56
CA LYS A 14 6.38 10.10 -10.87
C LYS A 14 5.67 10.97 -11.92
N GLY A 15 4.48 11.50 -11.62
CA GLY A 15 3.71 12.36 -12.52
C GLY A 15 3.23 11.58 -13.76
N GLU A 16 3.40 12.17 -14.95
CA GLU A 16 3.01 11.56 -16.23
C GLU A 16 3.67 10.20 -16.52
N ARG A 17 4.78 9.90 -15.83
CA ARG A 17 5.49 8.61 -15.95
C ARG A 17 4.99 7.54 -14.97
N ALA A 18 4.01 7.87 -14.13
CA ALA A 18 3.41 6.92 -13.21
C ALA A 18 2.61 5.86 -13.97
N ASP A 19 2.39 4.73 -13.31
CA ASP A 19 1.49 3.69 -13.82
C ASP A 19 0.08 4.25 -14.10
N ALA A 20 -0.46 3.93 -15.28
CA ALA A 20 -1.75 4.46 -15.73
C ALA A 20 -2.91 4.06 -14.82
N GLY A 21 -2.85 2.87 -14.21
CA GLY A 21 -3.85 2.42 -13.27
C GLY A 21 -3.76 3.10 -11.92
N VAL A 22 -2.56 3.49 -11.48
CA VAL A 22 -2.39 4.37 -10.32
C VAL A 22 -2.93 5.76 -10.58
N LEU A 23 -2.65 6.35 -11.74
CA LEU A 23 -3.20 7.65 -12.12
C LEU A 23 -4.73 7.61 -12.17
N ALA A 24 -5.31 6.62 -12.85
CA ALA A 24 -6.76 6.43 -12.93
C ALA A 24 -7.40 6.20 -11.55
N PHE A 25 -6.71 5.48 -10.66
CA PHE A 25 -7.14 5.29 -9.27
C PHE A 25 -7.23 6.63 -8.53
N TRP A 26 -6.18 7.46 -8.58
CA TRP A 26 -6.17 8.76 -7.90
C TRP A 26 -7.22 9.71 -8.47
N ASP A 27 -7.39 9.72 -9.79
CA ASP A 27 -8.42 10.52 -10.44
C ASP A 27 -9.83 10.09 -10.01
N ALA A 28 -10.10 8.78 -9.95
CA ALA A 28 -11.37 8.24 -9.47
C ALA A 28 -11.61 8.58 -8.00
N ALA A 29 -10.60 8.36 -7.14
CA ALA A 29 -10.69 8.68 -5.72
C ALA A 29 -10.98 10.17 -5.47
N CYS A 30 -10.36 11.07 -6.25
CA CYS A 30 -10.62 12.51 -6.19
C CYS A 30 -12.04 12.85 -6.65
N ARG A 31 -12.49 12.32 -7.80
CA ARG A 31 -13.84 12.56 -8.34
C ARG A 31 -14.93 12.11 -7.38
N ASP A 32 -14.76 10.92 -6.81
CA ASP A 32 -15.76 10.28 -5.96
C ASP A 32 -15.64 10.72 -4.49
N GLN A 33 -14.69 11.61 -4.17
CA GLN A 33 -14.36 12.06 -2.81
C GLN A 33 -14.15 10.88 -1.85
N THR A 34 -13.50 9.82 -2.33
CA THR A 34 -13.30 8.59 -1.55
C THR A 34 -12.37 8.89 -0.37
N PRO A 35 -12.76 8.59 0.89
CA PRO A 35 -11.88 8.81 2.03
C PRO A 35 -10.65 7.89 1.99
N LEU A 36 -9.47 8.51 1.99
CA LEU A 36 -8.16 7.85 1.94
C LEU A 36 -7.44 7.98 3.29
N PHE A 37 -6.83 6.88 3.74
CA PHE A 37 -6.11 6.78 5.00
C PHE A 37 -4.70 6.28 4.73
N LEU A 38 -3.78 6.63 5.64
CA LEU A 38 -2.42 6.11 5.66
C LEU A 38 -2.21 5.47 7.03
N ALA A 39 -1.66 4.25 7.05
CA ALA A 39 -1.28 3.62 8.30
C ALA A 39 -0.17 4.44 8.97
N SER A 40 -0.36 4.88 10.22
CA SER A 40 0.63 5.65 10.97
C SER A 40 1.78 4.80 11.52
N VAL A 41 1.92 3.54 11.08
CA VAL A 41 3.13 2.74 11.31
C VAL A 41 4.28 3.50 10.64
N THR A 42 5.12 4.09 11.47
CA THR A 42 5.55 5.46 11.27
C THR A 42 6.42 5.61 10.01
N ILE A 43 6.17 6.65 9.21
CA ILE A 43 7.10 7.16 8.17
C ILE A 43 8.55 7.27 8.70
N GLY A 44 8.73 7.45 10.02
CA GLY A 44 10.03 7.41 10.72
C GLY A 44 10.59 6.03 11.08
N GLU A 45 9.74 5.02 11.30
CA GLU A 45 10.16 3.62 11.54
C GLU A 45 10.51 2.91 10.22
N LEU A 46 9.82 3.24 9.14
CA LEU A 46 10.14 2.75 7.79
C LEU A 46 11.54 3.21 7.34
N ARG A 47 11.90 4.49 7.54
CA ARG A 47 13.23 5.00 7.14
C ARG A 47 14.39 4.39 7.93
N ARG A 48 14.29 4.28 9.25
CA ARG A 48 15.35 3.65 10.09
C ARG A 48 15.32 2.12 10.01
N GLY A 49 14.13 1.55 9.88
CA GLY A 49 13.90 0.13 9.76
C GLY A 49 14.43 -0.43 8.44
N VAL A 50 14.17 0.20 7.29
CA VAL A 50 14.59 -0.32 5.97
C VAL A 50 16.10 -0.47 5.84
N GLU A 51 16.91 0.46 6.35
CA GLU A 51 18.38 0.33 6.36
C GLU A 51 18.89 -0.82 7.24
N PHE A 52 18.21 -1.09 8.36
CA PHE A 52 18.64 -2.10 9.34
C PHE A 52 18.05 -3.49 9.05
N TRP A 53 16.78 -3.55 8.65
CA TRP A 53 16.04 -4.76 8.26
C TRP A 53 16.60 -5.40 6.99
N GLY A 54 17.09 -4.62 6.03
CA GLY A 54 17.73 -5.17 4.82
C GLY A 54 18.91 -6.09 5.13
N ARG A 55 19.56 -5.90 6.29
CA ARG A 55 20.68 -6.73 6.77
C ARG A 55 20.24 -7.96 7.58
N LEU A 56 18.99 -8.02 8.06
CA LEU A 56 18.49 -9.06 8.96
C LEU A 56 17.56 -10.09 8.29
N ARG A 57 17.25 -9.93 6.99
CA ARG A 57 16.16 -10.66 6.29
C ARG A 57 16.55 -11.90 5.50
N VAL A 58 17.82 -12.31 5.49
CA VAL A 58 18.21 -13.55 4.81
C VAL A 58 18.06 -14.72 5.80
N PRO A 59 17.27 -15.78 5.53
CA PRO A 59 16.56 -16.09 4.28
C PRO A 59 15.02 -16.00 4.34
N ASN A 60 14.37 -15.70 5.47
CA ASN A 60 12.91 -15.88 5.62
C ASN A 60 12.17 -14.60 6.06
N PRO A 61 11.64 -13.80 5.11
CA PRO A 61 11.09 -12.47 5.34
C PRO A 61 9.57 -12.50 5.52
N HIS A 62 9.05 -12.71 6.72
CA HIS A 62 7.66 -12.31 6.99
C HIS A 62 7.65 -10.84 7.43
N ASN A 63 7.02 -9.98 6.63
CA ASN A 63 6.89 -8.55 6.90
C ASN A 63 5.97 -8.30 8.11
N ALA A 64 6.53 -8.21 9.32
CA ALA A 64 5.79 -7.80 10.52
C ALA A 64 5.00 -6.49 10.32
N ILE A 65 5.52 -5.60 9.46
CA ILE A 65 4.89 -4.32 9.08
C ILE A 65 3.60 -4.56 8.27
N ASP A 66 3.61 -5.47 7.29
CA ASP A 66 2.41 -5.77 6.49
C ASP A 66 1.29 -6.34 7.36
N LYS A 67 1.64 -7.13 8.37
CA LYS A 67 0.66 -7.62 9.35
C LYS A 67 0.09 -6.50 10.24
N GLN A 68 0.87 -5.48 10.57
CA GLN A 68 0.36 -4.28 11.26
C GLN A 68 -0.56 -3.45 10.36
N ILE A 69 -0.19 -3.27 9.08
CA ILE A 69 -1.04 -2.60 8.09
C ILE A 69 -2.35 -3.36 7.93
N ALA A 70 -2.29 -4.69 7.82
CA ALA A 70 -3.48 -5.53 7.73
C ALA A 70 -4.37 -5.42 8.97
N ALA A 71 -3.79 -5.39 10.18
CA ALA A 71 -4.54 -5.23 11.42
C ALA A 71 -5.28 -3.88 11.48
N ILE A 72 -4.63 -2.78 11.04
CA ILE A 72 -5.27 -1.46 10.94
C ILE A 72 -6.43 -1.51 9.94
N ALA A 73 -6.23 -2.16 8.78
CA ALA A 73 -7.28 -2.30 7.79
C ALA A 73 -8.49 -3.09 8.32
N LEU A 74 -8.26 -4.18 9.03
CA LEU A 74 -9.34 -4.97 9.66
C LEU A 74 -10.05 -4.19 10.77
N LEU A 75 -9.31 -3.53 11.66
CA LEU A 75 -9.87 -2.80 12.80
C LEU A 75 -10.81 -1.67 12.36
N HIS A 76 -10.52 -1.04 11.22
CA HIS A 76 -11.24 0.12 10.70
C HIS A 76 -12.10 -0.20 9.47
N ASP A 77 -12.27 -1.48 9.11
CA ASP A 77 -12.97 -1.93 7.91
C ASP A 77 -12.54 -1.17 6.64
N LEU A 78 -11.24 -1.19 6.36
CA LEU A 78 -10.62 -0.53 5.21
C LEU A 78 -10.23 -1.56 4.14
N THR A 79 -10.23 -1.11 2.88
CA THR A 79 -9.58 -1.83 1.77
C THR A 79 -8.13 -1.38 1.65
N VAL A 80 -7.19 -2.33 1.64
CA VAL A 80 -5.77 -2.06 1.42
C VAL A 80 -5.52 -1.86 -0.07
N VAL A 81 -4.96 -0.71 -0.42
CA VAL A 81 -4.55 -0.38 -1.80
C VAL A 81 -3.04 -0.53 -1.92
N THR A 82 -2.58 -1.54 -2.65
CA THR A 82 -1.15 -1.87 -2.75
C THR A 82 -0.80 -2.61 -4.05
N ARG A 83 0.44 -2.47 -4.52
CA ARG A 83 1.01 -3.34 -5.56
C ARG A 83 1.26 -4.77 -5.05
N ASN A 84 1.53 -4.91 -3.76
CA ASN A 84 2.06 -6.11 -3.12
C ASN A 84 0.95 -7.02 -2.59
N SER A 85 -0.04 -7.36 -3.42
CA SER A 85 -1.24 -8.06 -2.96
C SER A 85 -0.93 -9.40 -2.28
N ASP A 86 0.10 -10.12 -2.73
CA ASP A 86 0.53 -11.42 -2.20
C ASP A 86 0.96 -11.37 -0.73
N ASP A 87 1.42 -10.22 -0.22
CA ASP A 87 1.82 -10.05 1.18
C ASP A 87 0.60 -10.09 2.15
N PHE A 88 -0.61 -9.92 1.60
CA PHE A 88 -1.86 -9.74 2.33
C PHE A 88 -2.91 -10.83 2.07
N VAL A 89 -2.69 -11.76 1.14
CA VAL A 89 -3.70 -12.77 0.74
C VAL A 89 -4.22 -13.60 1.91
N ASP A 90 -3.36 -13.94 2.87
CA ASP A 90 -3.71 -14.73 4.05
C ASP A 90 -4.17 -13.86 5.25
N CYS A 91 -4.27 -12.55 5.09
CA CYS A 91 -4.64 -11.64 6.19
C CYS A 91 -6.15 -11.42 6.31
N GLY A 92 -6.95 -11.84 5.32
CA GLY A 92 -8.41 -11.62 5.32
C GLY A 92 -8.85 -10.16 5.07
N VAL A 93 -7.92 -9.31 4.61
CA VAL A 93 -8.23 -7.91 4.25
C VAL A 93 -8.82 -7.81 2.84
N ARG A 94 -9.64 -6.78 2.59
CA ARG A 94 -10.03 -6.41 1.23
C ARG A 94 -8.84 -5.78 0.51
N LEU A 95 -8.60 -6.18 -0.74
CA LEU A 95 -7.45 -5.72 -1.54
C LEU A 95 -7.89 -5.02 -2.82
N LEU A 96 -7.16 -3.96 -3.17
CA LEU A 96 -7.25 -3.27 -4.46
C LEU A 96 -5.83 -3.04 -5.00
N ASN A 97 -5.54 -3.59 -6.18
CA ASN A 97 -4.25 -3.39 -6.84
C ASN A 97 -4.42 -2.46 -8.06
N PRO A 98 -4.05 -1.16 -7.95
CA PRO A 98 -4.22 -0.22 -9.04
C PRO A 98 -3.29 -0.52 -10.22
N PHE A 99 -2.25 -1.34 -10.03
CA PHE A 99 -1.29 -1.69 -11.08
C PHE A 99 -1.79 -2.80 -12.02
N GLN A 100 -2.93 -3.42 -11.73
CA GLN A 100 -3.47 -4.53 -12.51
C GLN A 100 -4.69 -4.15 -13.39
N GLY A 101 -4.98 -2.84 -13.56
CA GLY A 101 -6.29 -2.38 -14.06
C GLY A 101 -6.31 -1.52 -15.32
N VAL A 102 -5.18 -1.12 -15.90
CA VAL A 102 -5.19 -0.25 -17.10
C VAL A 102 -4.22 -0.79 -18.13
N ALA A 103 -4.75 -1.30 -19.24
CA ALA A 103 -3.95 -1.59 -20.43
C ALA A 103 -3.29 -0.27 -20.88
N ARG A 104 -1.97 -0.30 -21.06
CA ARG A 104 -1.20 0.83 -21.59
C ARG A 104 -1.65 1.26 -22.97
#